data_AF-A0A534W978-F1
#
_entry.id   AF-A0A534W978-F1
#
_cell.length_a   1.000
_cell.length_b   1.000
_cell.length_c   1.000
_cell.angle_alpha   90.00
_cell.angle_beta   90.00
_cell.angle_gamma   90.00
#
_symmetry.space_group_name_H-M   'P 1'
#
loop_
_entity.id
_entity.type
_entity.pdbx_description
1 polymer ?
#
loop_
_entity_poly.entity_id
_entity_poly.type
_entity_poly.pdbx_seq_one_letter_code
_entity_poly.pdbx_strand_id
1 'polypeptide(L)'
;MLEYVVQQGDRCLPGTTDGLGTLAFPVSINLVDSHGSGILFVTPVGKLLQTYPSEEWETNPLHQPVGFVAVTTEGGYVAPKDFIGIPRWNSLGDSLRGGSRLGDHVAAAANPAGGVLVAGNLRIARTDSTEHVATMFTGGGEPFDVKWGPKPLASGGAVFGAGVDSLGRSLVITDGTQKYGNGYVSGQWFEQDGTPLTGEFVLLKDFSAGTVTQLETSPLIGGGLLVRRIDWDRTFHALVLVVVPSGSTTASAAPEWMISRRDVKLEITRGGRAYVALPYGAHQVTCSQRVEVFAQDGTSCGSRDFPIAVGTCDTRDVTQGADGTIIQQLPLSMETRSNPADGAHTCTWRWWAGALR
;
A
#
# COMPACT_ATOMS: atom_id res chain seq x y z
N MET A 1 15.20 -4.85 -19.24
CA MET A 1 14.60 -5.62 -18.14
C MET A 1 15.76 -6.14 -17.33
N LEU A 2 15.74 -5.90 -16.03
CA LEU A 2 16.66 -6.49 -15.07
C LEU A 2 15.85 -7.42 -14.16
N GLU A 3 16.53 -8.38 -13.55
CA GLU A 3 15.94 -9.40 -12.68
C GLU A 3 16.79 -9.56 -11.42
N TYR A 4 16.14 -9.86 -10.30
CA TYR A 4 16.78 -10.12 -9.03
C TYR A 4 16.07 -11.30 -8.35
N VAL A 5 16.87 -12.26 -7.89
CA VAL A 5 16.39 -13.52 -7.30
C VAL A 5 16.86 -13.59 -5.85
N VAL A 6 15.90 -13.76 -4.94
CA VAL A 6 16.15 -14.04 -3.52
C VAL A 6 16.05 -15.55 -3.31
N GLN A 7 17.05 -16.14 -2.66
CA GLN A 7 17.18 -17.60 -2.55
C GLN A 7 16.29 -18.24 -1.48
N GLN A 8 15.66 -17.45 -0.60
CA GLN A 8 14.89 -17.96 0.53
C GLN A 8 13.68 -17.08 0.83
N GLY A 9 12.49 -17.64 0.61
CA GLY A 9 11.19 -17.12 1.02
C GLY A 9 10.10 -18.18 0.83
N ASP A 10 8.98 -18.09 1.53
CA ASP A 10 7.75 -18.84 1.21
C ASP A 10 6.61 -17.91 0.78
N ARG A 11 6.79 -16.60 0.94
CA ARG A 11 5.89 -15.57 0.44
C ARG A 11 6.69 -14.41 -0.16
N CYS A 12 6.46 -14.17 -1.45
CA CYS A 12 7.02 -13.02 -2.16
C CYS A 12 6.06 -11.82 -2.04
N LEU A 13 6.48 -10.75 -1.39
CA LEU A 13 5.65 -9.55 -1.16
C LEU A 13 5.94 -8.49 -2.24
N PRO A 14 4.93 -7.69 -2.67
CA PRO A 14 5.09 -6.72 -3.74
C PRO A 14 6.34 -5.84 -3.57
N GLY A 15 7.15 -5.72 -4.62
CA GLY A 15 8.33 -4.86 -4.59
C GLY A 15 7.96 -3.39 -4.69
N THR A 16 8.84 -2.49 -4.26
CA THR A 16 8.65 -1.04 -4.42
C THR A 16 9.97 -0.30 -4.67
N THR A 17 9.93 1.02 -4.87
CA THR A 17 11.09 1.90 -4.90
C THR A 17 10.89 3.14 -4.04
N ASP A 18 12.01 3.75 -3.64
CA ASP A 18 11.99 5.15 -3.22
C ASP A 18 12.06 6.11 -4.44
N GLY A 19 11.99 7.41 -4.19
CA GLY A 19 12.09 8.44 -5.23
C GLY A 19 13.49 8.60 -5.84
N LEU A 20 14.52 7.95 -5.29
CA LEU A 20 15.88 7.93 -5.83
C LEU A 20 16.14 6.69 -6.71
N GLY A 21 15.17 5.78 -6.80
CA GLY A 21 15.21 4.58 -7.63
C GLY A 21 15.81 3.36 -6.92
N THR A 22 16.15 3.44 -5.63
CA THR A 22 16.48 2.23 -4.88
C THR A 22 15.25 1.34 -4.82
N LEU A 23 15.43 0.05 -5.08
CA LEU A 23 14.39 -0.97 -5.01
C LEU A 23 14.38 -1.61 -3.61
N ALA A 24 13.21 -1.95 -3.12
CA ALA A 24 13.01 -2.77 -1.94
C ALA A 24 12.17 -4.01 -2.30
N PHE A 25 12.73 -5.20 -2.04
CA PHE A 25 12.09 -6.48 -2.30
C PHE A 25 11.82 -7.20 -0.97
N PRO A 26 10.59 -7.07 -0.44
CA PRO A 26 10.20 -7.75 0.77
C PRO A 26 9.91 -9.25 0.54
N VAL A 27 10.41 -10.08 1.45
CA VAL A 27 10.11 -11.51 1.56
C VAL A 27 9.55 -11.82 2.93
N SER A 28 8.67 -12.80 2.99
CA SER A 28 8.23 -13.41 4.23
C SER A 28 8.63 -14.89 4.23
N ILE A 29 8.92 -15.38 5.43
CA ILE A 29 9.36 -16.74 5.76
C ILE A 29 8.40 -17.21 6.86
N ASN A 30 7.52 -18.15 6.53
CA ASN A 30 6.61 -18.78 7.48
C ASN A 30 6.71 -20.31 7.39
N LEU A 31 7.90 -20.83 7.68
CA LEU A 31 8.23 -22.25 7.61
C LEU A 31 8.05 -22.90 8.98
N VAL A 32 7.88 -24.24 9.01
CA VAL A 32 7.61 -25.02 10.23
C VAL A 32 8.63 -24.77 11.34
N ASP A 33 9.91 -24.57 10.99
CA ASP A 33 11.02 -24.41 11.94
C ASP A 33 11.65 -22.99 11.89
N SER A 34 11.10 -22.07 11.10
CA SER A 34 11.62 -20.70 10.99
C SER A 34 10.56 -19.70 10.55
N HIS A 35 10.43 -18.61 11.28
CA HIS A 35 9.51 -17.52 10.96
C HIS A 35 10.26 -16.19 10.89
N GLY A 36 9.89 -15.34 9.94
CA GLY A 36 10.45 -14.02 9.79
C GLY A 36 10.05 -13.34 8.48
N SER A 37 10.62 -12.19 8.23
CA SER A 37 10.56 -11.44 7.00
C SER A 37 11.91 -10.79 6.75
N GLY A 38 12.10 -10.29 5.54
CA GLY A 38 13.25 -9.46 5.25
C GLY A 38 13.00 -8.55 4.07
N ILE A 39 13.84 -7.53 3.94
CA ILE A 39 13.84 -6.64 2.79
C ILE A 39 15.24 -6.65 2.20
N LEU A 40 15.31 -6.85 0.89
CA LEU A 40 16.54 -6.65 0.14
C LEU A 40 16.48 -5.31 -0.58
N PHE A 41 17.48 -4.47 -0.33
CA PHE A 41 17.62 -3.17 -0.97
C PHE A 41 18.58 -3.28 -2.14
N VAL A 42 18.12 -2.93 -3.33
CA VAL A 42 18.85 -3.17 -4.59
C VAL A 42 18.92 -1.86 -5.39
N THR A 43 20.05 -1.58 -6.01
CA THR A 43 20.17 -0.43 -6.93
C THR A 43 19.32 -0.64 -8.18
N PRO A 44 18.99 0.42 -8.95
CA PRO A 44 18.30 0.29 -10.22
C PRO A 44 18.98 -0.65 -11.23
N VAL A 45 20.29 -0.89 -11.08
CA VAL A 45 21.11 -1.76 -11.94
C VAL A 45 21.28 -3.18 -11.39
N GLY A 46 20.57 -3.54 -10.31
CA GLY A 46 20.54 -4.91 -9.77
C GLY A 46 21.65 -5.23 -8.77
N LYS A 47 22.36 -4.22 -8.25
CA LYS A 47 23.39 -4.44 -7.21
C LYS A 47 22.74 -4.43 -5.83
N LEU A 48 22.92 -5.49 -5.05
CA LEU A 48 22.53 -5.51 -3.64
C LEU A 48 23.27 -4.41 -2.85
N LEU A 49 22.52 -3.65 -2.07
CA LEU A 49 23.02 -2.63 -1.16
C LEU A 49 23.04 -3.16 0.27
N GLN A 50 21.90 -3.64 0.74
CA GLN A 50 21.69 -4.06 2.11
C GLN A 50 20.59 -5.12 2.20
N THR A 51 20.66 -5.97 3.23
CA THR A 51 19.59 -6.88 3.61
C THR A 51 19.15 -6.58 5.03
N TYR A 52 17.86 -6.38 5.24
CA TYR A 52 17.26 -6.22 6.55
C TYR A 52 16.49 -7.51 6.91
N PRO A 53 16.89 -8.24 7.96
CA PRO A 53 16.09 -9.31 8.53
C PRO A 53 15.14 -8.80 9.62
N SER A 54 13.97 -9.42 9.75
CA SER A 54 13.05 -9.25 10.87
C SER A 54 12.46 -10.60 11.25
N GLU A 55 12.59 -11.01 12.50
CA GLU A 55 11.86 -12.19 13.00
C GLU A 55 10.50 -11.80 13.59
N GLU A 56 10.25 -10.49 13.71
CA GLU A 56 9.20 -9.95 14.56
C GLU A 56 7.90 -9.71 13.79
N TRP A 57 7.95 -9.36 12.51
CA TRP A 57 6.78 -9.03 11.68
C TRP A 57 7.03 -9.08 10.18
N GLU A 58 5.96 -9.21 9.39
CA GLU A 58 6.01 -8.96 7.94
C GLU A 58 6.24 -7.47 7.68
N THR A 59 7.17 -7.15 6.77
CA THR A 59 7.48 -5.77 6.39
C THR A 59 7.07 -5.52 4.95
N ASN A 60 6.07 -4.65 4.75
CA ASN A 60 5.66 -4.20 3.42
C ASN A 60 5.96 -2.70 3.27
N PRO A 61 7.07 -2.32 2.62
CA PRO A 61 7.47 -0.92 2.50
C PRO A 61 6.47 -0.13 1.65
N LEU A 62 6.15 1.06 2.12
CA LEU A 62 5.32 2.04 1.44
C LEU A 62 6.18 3.00 0.62
N HIS A 63 5.61 3.55 -0.45
CA HIS A 63 6.30 4.50 -1.33
C HIS A 63 6.68 5.75 -0.55
N GLN A 64 7.91 6.21 -0.70
CA GLN A 64 8.40 7.46 -0.11
C GLN A 64 9.29 8.20 -1.11
N PRO A 65 9.31 9.55 -1.09
CA PRO A 65 10.19 10.33 -1.96
C PRO A 65 11.67 10.07 -1.68
N VAL A 66 12.03 9.72 -0.44
CA VAL A 66 13.39 9.35 -0.03
C VAL A 66 13.31 8.23 1.01
N GLY A 67 14.09 7.17 0.81
CA GLY A 67 14.14 6.03 1.71
C GLY A 67 12.84 5.24 1.75
N PHE A 68 12.61 4.54 2.85
CA PHE A 68 11.48 3.63 3.00
C PHE A 68 10.88 3.71 4.40
N VAL A 69 9.58 3.45 4.50
CA VAL A 69 8.85 3.24 5.75
C VAL A 69 7.88 2.10 5.55
N ALA A 70 7.66 1.27 6.56
CA ALA A 70 6.55 0.32 6.57
C ALA A 70 5.65 0.61 7.78
N VAL A 71 4.43 0.08 7.74
CA VAL A 71 3.57 -0.03 8.92
C VAL A 71 3.20 -1.49 9.07
N THR A 72 3.50 -2.06 10.22
CA THR A 72 3.20 -3.47 10.49
C THR A 72 1.76 -3.55 10.99
N THR A 73 0.89 -4.23 10.27
CA THR A 73 -0.47 -4.54 10.74
C THR A 73 -0.54 -6.02 11.10
N GLU A 74 -1.36 -6.36 12.10
CA GLU A 74 -1.70 -7.74 12.50
C GLU A 74 -0.69 -8.53 13.35
N GLY A 75 0.22 -7.87 14.09
CA GLY A 75 1.09 -8.49 15.10
C GLY A 75 1.86 -9.72 14.61
N GLY A 76 3.11 -9.49 14.25
CA GLY A 76 3.91 -10.51 13.58
C GLY A 76 4.23 -11.76 14.39
N TYR A 77 5.11 -12.59 13.84
CA TYR A 77 5.35 -13.98 14.29
C TYR A 77 5.59 -14.13 15.80
N VAL A 78 6.26 -13.16 16.42
CA VAL A 78 6.52 -13.13 17.87
C VAL A 78 6.03 -11.86 18.55
N ALA A 79 5.55 -10.88 17.77
CA ALA A 79 5.06 -9.62 18.31
C ALA A 79 3.61 -9.77 18.83
N PRO A 80 3.22 -8.98 19.84
CA PRO A 80 1.83 -8.91 20.28
C PRO A 80 0.89 -8.54 19.12
N LYS A 81 -0.32 -9.12 19.10
CA LYS A 81 -1.35 -8.82 18.08
C LYS A 81 -1.69 -7.34 17.95
N ASP A 82 -1.56 -6.60 19.06
CA ASP A 82 -1.82 -5.17 19.11
C ASP A 82 -0.60 -4.32 18.75
N PHE A 83 0.55 -4.88 18.36
CA PHE A 83 1.75 -4.12 18.03
C PHE A 83 1.72 -3.56 16.61
N ILE A 84 2.05 -2.26 16.48
CA ILE A 84 2.15 -1.53 15.23
C ILE A 84 3.54 -0.90 15.15
N GLY A 85 4.45 -1.58 14.48
CA GLY A 85 5.78 -1.07 14.16
C GLY A 85 5.76 -0.09 12.99
N ILE A 86 6.60 0.93 13.06
CA ILE A 86 6.85 1.91 12.00
C ILE A 86 8.36 1.88 11.70
N PRO A 87 8.89 0.77 11.15
CA PRO A 87 10.29 0.65 10.80
C PRO A 87 10.62 1.48 9.57
N ARG A 88 11.89 1.90 9.46
CA ARG A 88 12.35 2.90 8.51
C ARG A 88 13.75 2.62 8.01
N TRP A 89 14.01 2.98 6.77
CA TRP A 89 15.32 2.82 6.12
C TRP A 89 15.65 4.03 5.25
N ASN A 90 16.94 4.34 5.11
CA ASN A 90 17.39 5.31 4.12
C ASN A 90 17.43 4.67 2.71
N SER A 91 17.82 5.44 1.69
CA SER A 91 17.93 4.97 0.30
C SER A 91 19.07 3.95 0.07
N LEU A 92 19.93 3.72 1.04
CA LEU A 92 20.95 2.67 1.01
C LEU A 92 20.45 1.37 1.67
N GLY A 93 19.27 1.42 2.31
CA GLY A 93 18.72 0.31 3.09
C GLY A 93 19.20 0.26 4.54
N ASP A 94 19.95 1.26 5.02
CA ASP A 94 20.36 1.30 6.42
C ASP A 94 19.15 1.59 7.30
N SER A 95 18.98 0.76 8.34
CA SER A 95 17.93 0.95 9.33
C SER A 95 18.09 2.30 10.03
N LEU A 96 17.00 3.07 10.02
CA LEU A 96 16.87 4.31 10.77
C LEU A 96 16.08 4.05 12.03
N ARG A 97 16.16 4.98 12.99
CA ARG A 97 15.28 4.94 14.17
C ARG A 97 13.83 4.99 13.68
N GLY A 98 13.06 3.97 14.03
CA GLY A 98 11.61 3.92 13.84
C GLY A 98 10.87 4.22 15.14
N GLY A 99 9.57 3.95 15.13
CA GLY A 99 8.75 3.97 16.34
C GLY A 99 7.67 2.90 16.31
N SER A 100 6.80 2.94 17.29
CA SER A 100 5.68 2.00 17.38
C SER A 100 4.46 2.62 18.05
N ARG A 101 3.33 1.95 17.86
CA ARG A 101 2.09 2.12 18.61
C ARG A 101 1.57 0.75 19.02
N LEU A 102 0.63 0.75 19.95
CA LEU A 102 -0.22 -0.39 20.22
C LEU A 102 -1.64 -0.06 19.79
N GLY A 103 -2.40 -1.00 19.25
CA GLY A 103 -3.75 -0.73 18.80
C GLY A 103 -4.40 -1.82 17.96
N ASP A 104 -5.60 -1.50 17.48
CA ASP A 104 -6.40 -2.30 16.56
C ASP A 104 -7.16 -1.41 15.57
N HIS A 105 -7.84 -2.03 14.61
CA HIS A 105 -8.56 -1.37 13.51
C HIS A 105 -7.68 -0.31 12.84
N VAL A 106 -6.50 -0.73 12.38
CA VAL A 106 -5.47 0.18 11.89
C VAL A 106 -5.58 0.28 10.38
N ALA A 107 -5.61 1.50 9.87
CA ALA A 107 -5.32 1.79 8.48
C ALA A 107 -4.08 2.69 8.38
N ALA A 108 -3.28 2.45 7.35
CA ALA A 108 -2.09 3.23 7.06
C ALA A 108 -2.06 3.70 5.61
N ALA A 109 -1.49 4.87 5.37
CA ALA A 109 -1.30 5.41 4.03
C ALA A 109 0.01 6.20 3.93
N ALA A 110 0.76 5.99 2.85
CA ALA A 110 1.90 6.84 2.55
C ALA A 110 1.44 8.25 2.15
N ASN A 111 2.14 9.26 2.66
CA ASN A 111 2.06 10.61 2.14
C ASN A 111 2.94 10.71 0.87
N PRO A 112 2.39 11.10 -0.30
CA PRO A 112 3.20 11.30 -1.51
C PRO A 112 4.38 12.28 -1.35
N ALA A 113 4.26 13.24 -0.43
CA ALA A 113 5.33 14.19 -0.09
C ALA A 113 6.29 13.68 1.01
N GLY A 114 6.08 12.47 1.53
CA GLY A 114 6.88 11.85 2.58
C GLY A 114 6.22 11.88 3.95
N GLY A 115 6.24 10.71 4.59
CA GLY A 115 5.51 10.44 5.83
C GLY A 115 4.55 9.28 5.69
N VAL A 116 4.00 8.86 6.83
CA VAL A 116 2.99 7.82 6.89
C VAL A 116 1.90 8.22 7.86
N LEU A 117 0.66 8.20 7.36
CA LEU A 117 -0.54 8.32 8.17
C LEU A 117 -0.84 6.97 8.80
N VAL A 118 -1.14 6.96 10.09
CA VAL A 118 -1.70 5.81 10.81
C VAL A 118 -2.95 6.27 11.53
N ALA A 119 -4.07 5.59 11.31
CA ALA A 119 -5.35 5.85 11.97
C ALA A 119 -5.92 4.57 12.54
N GLY A 120 -6.55 4.65 13.71
CA GLY A 120 -7.14 3.49 14.40
C GLY A 120 -7.39 3.76 15.87
N ASN A 121 -7.55 2.68 16.62
CA ASN A 121 -7.59 2.72 18.09
C ASN A 121 -6.16 2.55 18.60
N LEU A 122 -5.49 3.64 18.96
CA LEU A 122 -4.06 3.67 19.23
C LEU A 122 -3.75 4.04 20.69
N ARG A 123 -2.63 3.54 21.19
CA ARG A 123 -2.00 3.95 22.46
C ARG A 123 -0.49 3.86 22.35
N ILE A 124 0.22 4.57 23.23
CA ILE A 124 1.69 4.62 23.21
C ILE A 124 2.26 3.45 24.03
N ALA A 125 1.78 3.27 25.26
CA ALA A 125 2.16 2.17 26.14
C ALA A 125 0.95 1.30 26.53
N ARG A 126 1.20 0.08 27.03
CA ARG A 126 0.16 -0.85 27.47
C ARG A 126 -0.70 -0.32 28.62
N THR A 127 -0.14 0.58 29.42
CA THR A 127 -0.78 1.22 30.57
C THR A 127 -1.67 2.39 30.18
N ASP A 128 -1.54 2.89 28.95
CA ASP A 128 -2.25 4.08 28.50
C ASP A 128 -3.67 3.73 28.03
N SER A 129 -4.57 4.70 28.12
CA SER A 129 -5.89 4.59 27.51
C SER A 129 -5.78 4.52 25.99
N THR A 130 -6.60 3.66 25.38
CA THR A 130 -6.76 3.62 23.93
C THR A 130 -7.51 4.85 23.45
N GLU A 131 -6.98 5.51 22.42
CA GLU A 131 -7.56 6.69 21.77
C GLU A 131 -7.96 6.37 20.32
N HIS A 132 -9.13 6.83 19.88
CA HIS A 132 -9.58 6.67 18.49
C HIS A 132 -9.10 7.86 17.64
N VAL A 133 -7.94 7.71 16.99
CA VAL A 133 -7.14 8.84 16.51
C VAL A 133 -6.46 8.59 15.16
N ALA A 134 -6.07 9.69 14.50
CA ALA A 134 -5.11 9.72 13.40
C ALA A 134 -3.79 10.37 13.83
N THR A 135 -2.67 9.87 13.33
CA THR A 135 -1.33 10.43 13.56
C THR A 135 -0.51 10.35 12.27
N MET A 136 0.18 11.43 11.91
CA MET A 136 1.15 11.44 10.81
C MET A 136 2.56 11.35 11.39
N PHE A 137 3.32 10.40 10.89
CA PHE A 137 4.73 10.23 11.21
C PHE A 137 5.61 10.69 10.06
N THR A 138 6.83 11.10 10.37
CA THR A 138 7.88 11.36 9.38
C THR A 138 8.22 10.11 8.56
N GLY A 139 8.58 10.32 7.29
CA GLY A 139 8.92 9.28 6.33
C GLY A 139 10.41 8.98 6.26
N GLY A 140 10.83 8.06 5.36
CA GLY A 140 12.18 7.53 5.23
C GLY A 140 13.33 8.55 5.23
N GLY A 141 13.14 9.74 4.65
CA GLY A 141 14.18 10.77 4.50
C GLY A 141 14.41 11.71 5.69
N GLU A 142 13.60 11.68 6.74
CA GLU A 142 13.65 12.65 7.87
C GLU A 142 13.89 11.96 9.22
N PRO A 143 14.42 12.61 10.28
CA PRO A 143 14.45 12.00 11.62
C PRO A 143 13.07 11.54 12.08
N PHE A 144 12.97 10.47 12.87
CA PHE A 144 11.67 9.97 13.32
C PHE A 144 11.00 10.92 14.29
N ASP A 145 9.82 11.42 13.90
CA ASP A 145 8.97 12.27 14.71
C ASP A 145 7.49 12.11 14.34
N VAL A 146 6.63 12.60 15.23
CA VAL A 146 5.21 12.84 14.95
C VAL A 146 5.09 14.18 14.25
N LYS A 147 4.78 14.17 12.95
CA LYS A 147 4.53 15.41 12.18
C LYS A 147 3.30 16.15 12.72
N TRP A 148 2.25 15.39 13.03
CA TRP A 148 1.09 15.88 13.77
C TRP A 148 0.33 14.71 14.38
N GLY A 149 -0.44 15.02 15.41
CA GLY A 149 -1.28 14.08 16.13
C GLY A 149 -0.76 13.72 17.52
N PRO A 150 -1.48 12.87 18.26
CA PRO A 150 -2.74 12.24 17.86
C PRO A 150 -3.88 13.27 17.68
N LYS A 151 -4.73 13.07 16.66
CA LYS A 151 -5.94 13.87 16.42
C LYS A 151 -7.16 12.97 16.53
N PRO A 152 -8.18 13.34 17.32
CA PRO A 152 -9.37 12.51 17.49
C PRO A 152 -10.14 12.39 16.17
N LEU A 153 -10.62 11.18 15.91
CA LEU A 153 -11.55 10.92 14.82
C LEU A 153 -12.97 11.33 15.26
N ALA A 154 -13.72 11.91 14.33
CA ALA A 154 -15.06 12.41 14.57
C ALA A 154 -16.12 11.30 14.60
N SER A 155 -15.87 10.19 13.89
CA SER A 155 -16.67 8.97 14.00
C SER A 155 -16.25 8.18 15.24
N GLY A 156 -17.18 7.42 15.81
CA GLY A 156 -16.86 6.37 16.79
C GLY A 156 -16.79 4.97 16.18
N GLY A 157 -16.97 4.84 14.85
CA GLY A 157 -16.91 3.57 14.14
C GLY A 157 -15.49 3.08 13.89
N ALA A 158 -15.33 1.80 13.57
CA ALA A 158 -14.03 1.22 13.24
C ALA A 158 -13.41 1.89 12.01
N VAL A 159 -12.07 2.03 11.98
CA VAL A 159 -11.37 2.52 10.77
C VAL A 159 -11.30 1.40 9.74
N PHE A 160 -11.76 1.70 8.51
CA PHE A 160 -11.76 0.78 7.38
C PHE A 160 -10.66 1.08 6.35
N GLY A 161 -10.13 2.30 6.35
CA GLY A 161 -9.13 2.71 5.37
C GLY A 161 -8.59 4.11 5.66
N ALA A 162 -7.51 4.45 4.98
CA ALA A 162 -6.88 5.75 5.06
C ALA A 162 -6.27 6.14 3.71
N GLY A 163 -6.04 7.44 3.52
CA GLY A 163 -5.40 7.97 2.32
C GLY A 163 -4.78 9.32 2.57
N VAL A 164 -3.74 9.65 1.81
CA VAL A 164 -3.17 11.00 1.76
C VAL A 164 -3.16 11.44 0.31
N ASP A 165 -3.77 12.58 0.01
CA ASP A 165 -3.86 13.08 -1.36
C ASP A 165 -2.55 13.73 -1.85
N SER A 166 -2.53 14.13 -3.13
CA SER A 166 -1.37 14.80 -3.73
C SER A 166 -1.09 16.20 -3.17
N LEU A 167 -2.02 16.74 -2.38
CA LEU A 167 -1.86 17.98 -1.63
C LEU A 167 -1.51 17.71 -0.16
N GLY A 168 -1.15 16.48 0.22
CA GLY A 168 -0.75 16.12 1.58
C GLY A 168 -1.87 16.08 2.62
N ARG A 169 -3.14 16.18 2.20
CA ARG A 169 -4.29 16.09 3.09
C ARG A 169 -4.70 14.66 3.31
N SER A 170 -5.08 14.34 4.54
CA SER A 170 -5.40 12.99 4.96
C SER A 170 -6.90 12.77 5.00
N LEU A 171 -7.37 11.67 4.41
CA LEU A 171 -8.72 11.15 4.59
C LEU A 171 -8.64 9.88 5.44
N VAL A 172 -9.40 9.85 6.52
CA VAL A 172 -9.66 8.61 7.28
C VAL A 172 -11.06 8.13 6.95
N ILE A 173 -11.19 6.84 6.68
CA ILE A 173 -12.45 6.17 6.31
C ILE A 173 -12.89 5.28 7.45
N THR A 174 -14.11 5.46 7.93
CA THR A 174 -14.66 4.79 9.11
C THR A 174 -16.01 4.14 8.84
N ASP A 175 -16.41 3.20 9.69
CA ASP A 175 -17.78 2.72 9.76
C ASP A 175 -18.73 3.87 10.12
N GLY A 176 -19.67 4.18 9.23
CA GLY A 176 -20.64 5.26 9.43
C GLY A 176 -21.89 4.84 10.22
N THR A 177 -21.98 3.56 10.63
CA THR A 177 -23.20 2.97 11.19
C THR A 177 -23.72 3.71 12.42
N GLN A 178 -22.83 4.14 13.31
CA GLN A 178 -23.22 4.79 14.56
C GLN A 178 -23.97 6.11 14.34
N LYS A 179 -23.62 6.87 13.30
CA LYS A 179 -24.20 8.20 13.01
C LYS A 179 -25.27 8.17 11.93
N TYR A 180 -25.08 7.37 10.89
CA TYR A 180 -25.91 7.38 9.68
C TYR A 180 -26.77 6.12 9.48
N GLY A 181 -26.56 5.09 10.28
CA GLY A 181 -27.26 3.80 10.17
C GLY A 181 -26.53 2.78 9.31
N ASN A 182 -27.07 1.56 9.25
CA ASN A 182 -26.43 0.42 8.58
C ASN A 182 -26.18 0.68 7.09
N GLY A 183 -25.06 0.17 6.57
CA GLY A 183 -24.66 0.32 5.16
C GLY A 183 -24.01 1.65 4.81
N TYR A 184 -23.74 2.52 5.79
CA TYR A 184 -23.02 3.76 5.58
C TYR A 184 -21.54 3.59 5.91
N VAL A 185 -20.69 4.13 5.03
CA VAL A 185 -19.27 4.36 5.31
C VAL A 185 -19.07 5.87 5.41
N SER A 186 -18.33 6.32 6.40
CA SER A 186 -18.04 7.72 6.63
C SER A 186 -16.58 8.08 6.39
N GLY A 187 -16.31 9.37 6.26
CA GLY A 187 -14.98 9.91 6.09
C GLY A 187 -14.75 11.15 6.95
N GLN A 188 -13.48 11.47 7.18
CA GLN A 188 -13.03 12.72 7.79
C GLN A 188 -11.72 13.19 7.14
N TRP A 189 -11.67 14.45 6.73
CA TRP A 189 -10.47 15.08 6.21
C TRP A 189 -9.68 15.81 7.30
N PHE A 190 -8.36 15.72 7.21
CA PHE A 190 -7.39 16.50 7.93
C PHE A 190 -6.50 17.27 6.95
N GLU A 191 -6.17 18.50 7.29
CA GLU A 191 -5.16 19.31 6.60
C GLU A 191 -3.76 18.71 6.81
N GLN A 192 -2.78 19.17 6.04
CA GLN A 192 -1.38 18.72 6.14
C GLN A 192 -0.79 18.81 7.57
N ASP A 193 -1.28 19.74 8.40
CA ASP A 193 -0.87 19.94 9.80
C ASP A 193 -1.72 19.16 10.82
N GLY A 194 -2.66 18.33 10.34
CA GLY A 194 -3.58 17.55 11.16
C GLY A 194 -4.78 18.34 11.66
N THR A 195 -5.00 19.59 11.23
CA THR A 195 -6.23 20.33 11.55
C THR A 195 -7.43 19.63 10.87
N PRO A 196 -8.49 19.26 11.59
CA PRO A 196 -9.68 18.69 10.96
C PRO A 196 -10.29 19.71 9.99
N LEU A 197 -10.38 19.35 8.70
CA LEU A 197 -11.04 20.17 7.68
C LEU A 197 -12.54 19.91 7.66
N THR A 198 -12.94 18.71 8.07
CA THR A 198 -14.34 18.30 8.15
C THR A 198 -14.62 17.63 9.49
N GLY A 199 -15.90 17.60 9.87
CA GLY A 199 -16.40 16.54 10.76
C GLY A 199 -16.53 15.22 9.99
N GLU A 200 -17.21 14.26 10.62
CA GLU A 200 -17.61 13.02 9.95
C GLU A 200 -18.68 13.31 8.88
N PHE A 201 -18.46 12.85 7.64
CA PHE A 201 -19.39 12.96 6.51
C PHE A 201 -19.64 11.59 5.85
N VAL A 202 -20.71 11.47 5.07
CA VAL A 202 -21.03 10.22 4.35
C VAL A 202 -20.13 10.07 3.12
N LEU A 203 -19.40 8.97 3.07
CA LEU A 203 -18.53 8.61 1.95
C LEU A 203 -19.21 7.62 0.99
N LEU A 204 -19.82 6.56 1.52
CA LEU A 204 -20.59 5.57 0.76
C LEU A 204 -21.94 5.33 1.44
N LYS A 205 -22.92 4.98 0.61
CA LYS A 205 -24.26 4.54 1.03
C LYS A 205 -24.49 3.14 0.47
N ASP A 206 -25.38 2.40 1.11
CA ASP A 206 -25.78 1.05 0.69
C ASP A 206 -24.58 0.09 0.53
N PHE A 207 -23.52 0.32 1.30
CA PHE A 207 -22.32 -0.50 1.28
C PHE A 207 -22.55 -1.81 2.02
N SER A 208 -22.24 -2.92 1.36
CA SER A 208 -22.27 -4.26 1.96
C SER A 208 -20.90 -4.90 1.82
N ALA A 209 -20.19 -5.06 2.94
CA ALA A 209 -18.93 -5.79 2.98
C ALA A 209 -19.15 -7.28 2.69
N GLY A 210 -18.23 -7.88 1.95
CA GLY A 210 -18.08 -9.33 1.79
C GLY A 210 -17.30 -9.92 2.96
N THR A 211 -16.87 -11.16 2.83
CA THR A 211 -16.15 -11.88 3.91
C THR A 211 -14.81 -11.24 4.26
N VAL A 212 -14.07 -10.77 3.25
CA VAL A 212 -12.81 -10.05 3.40
C VAL A 212 -12.88 -8.85 2.48
N THR A 213 -13.34 -7.72 3.01
CA THR A 213 -13.46 -6.47 2.27
C THR A 213 -12.68 -5.37 2.95
N GLN A 214 -11.85 -4.67 2.18
CA GLN A 214 -11.09 -3.52 2.63
C GLN A 214 -11.36 -2.31 1.72
N LEU A 215 -11.13 -1.11 2.24
CA LEU A 215 -11.18 0.12 1.47
C LEU A 215 -9.78 0.70 1.32
N GLU A 216 -9.32 0.76 0.08
CA GLU A 216 -8.05 1.39 -0.27
C GLU A 216 -8.29 2.73 -0.97
N THR A 217 -7.26 3.57 -0.98
CA THR A 217 -7.31 4.86 -1.65
C THR A 217 -6.15 5.05 -2.61
N SER A 218 -6.32 5.92 -3.60
CA SER A 218 -5.20 6.48 -4.36
C SER A 218 -5.37 7.99 -4.56
N PRO A 219 -4.27 8.76 -4.53
CA PRO A 219 -4.28 10.18 -4.87
C PRO A 219 -4.84 10.45 -6.27
N LEU A 220 -5.61 11.52 -6.40
CA LEU A 220 -6.03 12.08 -7.68
C LEU A 220 -5.10 13.21 -8.14
N ILE A 221 -4.96 13.35 -9.46
CA ILE A 221 -4.29 14.51 -10.07
C ILE A 221 -5.09 15.75 -9.72
N GLY A 222 -4.41 16.77 -9.18
CA GLY A 222 -5.05 18.01 -8.72
C GLY A 222 -5.62 17.96 -7.30
N GLY A 223 -5.51 16.83 -6.59
CA GLY A 223 -5.93 16.68 -5.20
C GLY A 223 -7.19 15.82 -5.02
N GLY A 224 -7.40 15.34 -3.80
CA GLY A 224 -8.44 14.36 -3.49
C GLY A 224 -8.00 12.92 -3.70
N LEU A 225 -8.93 12.00 -3.46
CA LEU A 225 -8.69 10.57 -3.45
C LEU A 225 -9.77 9.84 -4.25
N LEU A 226 -9.38 8.80 -4.98
CA LEU A 226 -10.33 7.73 -5.31
C LEU A 226 -10.38 6.75 -4.14
N VAL A 227 -11.55 6.18 -3.91
CA VAL A 227 -11.77 5.10 -2.94
C VAL A 227 -12.20 3.87 -3.70
N ARG A 228 -11.53 2.75 -3.43
CA ARG A 228 -11.83 1.48 -4.04
C ARG A 228 -12.18 0.45 -2.97
N ARG A 229 -12.98 -0.50 -3.38
CA ARG A 229 -13.19 -1.74 -2.67
C ARG A 229 -12.16 -2.77 -3.12
N ILE A 230 -11.57 -3.47 -2.16
CA ILE A 230 -10.79 -4.68 -2.37
C ILE A 230 -11.52 -5.82 -1.69
N ASP A 231 -11.93 -6.82 -2.46
CA ASP A 231 -12.46 -8.09 -1.96
C ASP A 231 -11.45 -9.21 -2.19
N TRP A 232 -11.45 -10.20 -1.30
CA TRP A 232 -10.65 -11.41 -1.46
C TRP A 232 -11.50 -12.68 -1.32
N ASP A 233 -11.53 -13.48 -2.38
CA ASP A 233 -12.23 -14.78 -2.42
C ASP A 233 -11.38 -15.89 -3.08
N ARG A 234 -10.04 -15.74 -2.99
CA ARG A 234 -8.90 -16.53 -3.55
C ARG A 234 -8.06 -15.70 -4.52
N THR A 235 -8.66 -14.68 -5.13
CA THR A 235 -7.98 -13.63 -5.90
C THR A 235 -8.44 -12.27 -5.40
N PHE A 236 -7.63 -11.23 -5.67
CA PHE A 236 -8.04 -9.86 -5.37
C PHE A 236 -9.03 -9.37 -6.42
N HIS A 237 -10.15 -8.82 -5.95
CA HIS A 237 -11.10 -8.11 -6.77
C HIS A 237 -11.13 -6.65 -6.38
N ALA A 238 -10.77 -5.78 -7.33
CA ALA A 238 -10.67 -4.34 -7.09
C ALA A 238 -11.68 -3.56 -7.94
N LEU A 239 -12.42 -2.66 -7.29
CA LEU A 239 -13.37 -1.78 -7.97
C LEU A 239 -13.33 -0.38 -7.36
N VAL A 240 -13.09 0.63 -8.21
CA VAL A 240 -13.21 2.03 -7.81
C VAL A 240 -14.69 2.37 -7.60
N LEU A 241 -15.03 2.90 -6.43
CA LEU A 241 -16.40 3.21 -6.04
C LEU A 241 -16.71 4.70 -6.23
N VAL A 242 -15.88 5.54 -5.63
CA VAL A 242 -16.09 7.00 -5.57
C VAL A 242 -14.78 7.77 -5.73
N VAL A 243 -14.93 9.03 -6.13
CA VAL A 243 -13.90 10.05 -6.01
C VAL A 243 -14.32 11.09 -4.99
N VAL A 244 -13.38 11.52 -4.16
CA VAL A 244 -13.59 12.51 -3.10
C VAL A 244 -12.63 13.66 -3.35
N PRO A 245 -13.11 14.84 -3.77
CA PRO A 245 -12.27 16.01 -3.90
C PRO A 245 -11.60 16.37 -2.55
N SER A 246 -10.39 16.93 -2.64
CA SER A 246 -9.58 17.31 -1.47
C SER A 246 -10.36 18.19 -0.48
N GLY A 247 -10.48 17.74 0.78
CA GLY A 247 -11.18 18.50 1.83
C GLY A 247 -12.70 18.60 1.68
N SER A 248 -13.29 17.94 0.67
CA SER A 248 -14.74 17.95 0.43
C SER A 248 -15.47 16.94 1.31
N THR A 249 -16.65 17.30 1.80
CA THR A 249 -17.61 16.39 2.46
C THR A 249 -18.52 15.65 1.49
N THR A 250 -18.36 15.87 0.18
CA THR A 250 -19.17 15.25 -0.88
C THR A 250 -18.30 14.36 -1.75
N ALA A 251 -18.63 13.07 -1.77
CA ALA A 251 -18.10 12.10 -2.72
C ALA A 251 -18.98 12.04 -3.97
N SER A 252 -18.36 11.80 -5.12
CA SER A 252 -19.06 11.55 -6.40
C SER A 252 -18.77 10.12 -6.85
N ALA A 253 -19.70 9.52 -7.60
CA ALA A 253 -19.45 8.25 -8.25
C ALA A 253 -18.16 8.32 -9.08
N ALA A 254 -17.37 7.25 -9.08
CA ALA A 254 -16.17 7.19 -9.89
C ALA A 254 -16.54 7.35 -11.39
N PRO A 255 -15.76 8.08 -12.19
CA PRO A 255 -15.97 8.15 -13.63
C PRO A 255 -15.96 6.76 -14.28
N GLU A 256 -16.76 6.58 -15.33
CA GLU A 256 -16.92 5.28 -16.01
C GLU A 256 -15.58 4.67 -16.45
N TRP A 257 -14.63 5.50 -16.88
CA TRP A 257 -13.31 5.04 -17.28
C TRP A 257 -12.53 4.41 -16.10
N MET A 258 -12.75 4.84 -14.85
CA MET A 258 -12.15 4.20 -13.66
C MET A 258 -12.87 2.89 -13.34
N ILE A 259 -14.21 2.87 -13.43
CA ILE A 259 -15.05 1.71 -13.11
C ILE A 259 -14.78 0.54 -14.07
N SER A 260 -14.63 0.84 -15.36
CA SER A 260 -14.35 -0.15 -16.41
C SER A 260 -12.98 -0.85 -16.27
N ARG A 261 -12.07 -0.28 -15.47
CA ARG A 261 -10.75 -0.85 -15.17
C ARG A 261 -10.80 -1.57 -13.83
N ARG A 262 -11.28 -2.81 -13.86
CA ARG A 262 -11.34 -3.70 -12.69
C ARG A 262 -10.00 -4.34 -12.39
N ASP A 263 -9.82 -4.75 -11.15
CA ASP A 263 -8.69 -5.56 -10.69
C ASP A 263 -7.32 -4.90 -10.98
N VAL A 264 -7.31 -3.57 -10.95
CA VAL A 264 -6.10 -2.75 -11.05
C VAL A 264 -6.00 -1.74 -9.91
N LYS A 265 -4.77 -1.41 -9.55
CA LYS A 265 -4.42 -0.24 -8.78
C LYS A 265 -4.16 0.94 -9.71
N LEU A 266 -4.97 1.99 -9.59
CA LEU A 266 -4.72 3.25 -10.27
C LEU A 266 -3.72 4.08 -9.44
N GLU A 267 -2.60 4.50 -10.03
CA GLU A 267 -1.63 5.39 -9.39
C GLU A 267 -1.28 6.57 -10.28
N ILE A 268 -0.84 7.67 -9.66
CA ILE A 268 -0.31 8.82 -10.39
C ILE A 268 1.08 8.47 -10.95
N THR A 269 1.33 8.86 -12.20
CA THR A 269 2.60 8.64 -12.90
C THR A 269 3.02 9.86 -13.73
N ARG A 270 4.17 9.79 -14.42
CA ARG A 270 4.70 10.86 -15.29
C ARG A 270 4.81 12.23 -14.60
N GLY A 271 5.15 12.22 -13.30
CA GLY A 271 5.29 13.43 -12.48
C GLY A 271 3.97 14.17 -12.23
N GLY A 272 2.86 13.46 -12.03
CA GLY A 272 1.57 14.09 -11.72
C GLY A 272 0.67 14.37 -12.91
N ARG A 273 1.01 13.87 -14.10
CA ARG A 273 0.34 14.26 -15.37
C ARG A 273 -0.49 13.16 -16.02
N ALA A 274 -0.35 11.94 -15.53
CA ALA A 274 -1.07 10.80 -16.03
C ALA A 274 -1.33 9.84 -14.87
N TYR A 275 -2.20 8.88 -15.13
CA TYR A 275 -2.40 7.74 -14.27
C TYR A 275 -1.91 6.48 -14.96
N VAL A 276 -1.56 5.48 -14.15
CA VAL A 276 -1.25 4.12 -14.58
C VAL A 276 -2.27 3.16 -14.00
N ALA A 277 -2.64 2.13 -14.75
CA ALA A 277 -3.40 0.97 -14.25
C ALA A 277 -2.43 -0.20 -14.05
N LEU A 278 -2.24 -0.57 -12.79
CA LEU A 278 -1.32 -1.62 -12.36
C LEU A 278 -2.14 -2.87 -11.96
N PRO A 279 -2.07 -3.98 -12.70
CA PRO A 279 -2.88 -5.15 -12.39
C PRO A 279 -2.50 -5.79 -11.04
N TYR A 280 -3.52 -6.15 -10.25
CA TYR A 280 -3.36 -7.09 -9.15
C TYR A 280 -3.14 -8.51 -9.69
N GLY A 281 -2.67 -9.42 -8.83
CA GLY A 281 -2.52 -10.83 -9.15
C GLY A 281 -3.84 -11.50 -9.52
N ALA A 282 -3.80 -12.37 -10.53
CA ALA A 282 -4.97 -13.04 -11.08
C ALA A 282 -4.66 -14.52 -11.40
N HIS A 283 -5.68 -15.39 -11.33
CA HIS A 283 -5.52 -16.83 -11.48
C HIS A 283 -5.84 -17.30 -12.91
N GLN A 284 -5.01 -18.17 -13.48
CA GLN A 284 -5.18 -18.79 -14.80
C GLN A 284 -5.43 -17.78 -15.94
N VAL A 285 -4.75 -16.63 -15.89
CA VAL A 285 -4.80 -15.61 -16.95
C VAL A 285 -3.65 -15.81 -17.94
N THR A 286 -3.64 -15.05 -19.03
CA THR A 286 -2.49 -15.02 -19.94
C THR A 286 -1.22 -14.69 -19.16
N CYS A 287 -0.11 -15.39 -19.41
CA CYS A 287 1.21 -15.14 -18.79
C CYS A 287 1.88 -13.86 -19.27
N SER A 288 1.15 -12.75 -19.24
CA SER A 288 1.58 -11.41 -19.56
C SER A 288 0.67 -10.44 -18.82
N GLN A 289 1.25 -9.37 -18.31
CA GLN A 289 0.51 -8.35 -17.57
C GLN A 289 0.54 -7.04 -18.34
N ARG A 290 -0.64 -6.48 -18.57
CA ARG A 290 -0.80 -5.24 -19.32
C ARG A 290 -0.83 -4.06 -18.36
N VAL A 291 0.02 -3.07 -18.62
CA VAL A 291 -0.01 -1.77 -17.95
C VAL A 291 -0.47 -0.73 -18.96
N GLU A 292 -1.49 0.03 -18.61
CA GLU A 292 -2.02 1.13 -19.42
C GLU A 292 -1.76 2.46 -18.72
N VAL A 293 -1.40 3.48 -19.50
CA VAL A 293 -1.27 4.87 -19.04
C VAL A 293 -2.38 5.69 -19.67
N PHE A 294 -3.01 6.56 -18.89
CA PHE A 294 -4.13 7.39 -19.35
C PHE A 294 -4.03 8.81 -18.79
N ALA A 295 -4.61 9.75 -19.53
CA ALA A 295 -4.81 11.11 -19.09
C ALA A 295 -5.87 11.19 -17.98
N GLN A 296 -6.00 12.36 -17.35
CA GLN A 296 -6.93 12.58 -16.25
C GLN A 296 -8.39 12.34 -16.62
N ASP A 297 -8.75 12.53 -17.89
CA ASP A 297 -10.09 12.31 -18.43
C ASP A 297 -10.36 10.84 -18.84
N GLY A 298 -9.38 9.95 -18.68
CA GLY A 298 -9.47 8.53 -19.05
C GLY A 298 -9.02 8.21 -20.47
N THR A 299 -8.60 9.21 -21.26
CA THR A 299 -8.03 9.00 -22.59
C THR A 299 -6.79 8.12 -22.49
N SER A 300 -6.77 6.99 -23.19
CA SER A 300 -5.61 6.11 -23.24
C SER A 300 -4.44 6.81 -23.93
N CYS A 301 -3.31 6.94 -23.23
CA CYS A 301 -2.06 7.48 -23.75
C CYS A 301 -1.14 6.38 -24.31
N GLY A 302 -1.49 5.12 -24.07
CA GLY A 302 -0.73 3.97 -24.52
C GLY A 302 -0.67 2.86 -23.47
N SER A 303 -0.18 1.71 -23.90
CA SER A 303 -0.13 0.49 -23.10
C SER A 303 1.08 -0.33 -23.44
N ARG A 304 1.56 -1.10 -22.47
CA ARG A 304 2.62 -2.07 -22.69
C ARG A 304 2.30 -3.37 -21.98
N ASP A 305 2.54 -4.47 -22.68
CA ASP A 305 2.46 -5.81 -22.12
C ASP A 305 3.84 -6.21 -21.57
N PHE A 306 3.83 -6.79 -20.38
CA PHE A 306 4.99 -7.29 -19.65
C PHE A 306 4.92 -8.83 -19.62
N PRO A 307 5.51 -9.51 -20.62
CA PRO A 307 5.41 -10.96 -20.74
C PRO A 307 6.19 -11.65 -19.62
N ILE A 308 5.57 -12.70 -19.08
CA ILE A 308 6.16 -13.57 -18.06
C ILE A 308 6.68 -14.84 -18.73
N ALA A 309 5.79 -15.54 -19.44
CA ALA A 309 6.03 -16.81 -20.14
C ALA A 309 4.98 -17.05 -21.24
N VAL A 310 5.06 -18.19 -21.94
CA VAL A 310 4.03 -18.63 -22.89
C VAL A 310 2.90 -19.36 -22.14
N GLY A 311 1.65 -19.16 -22.55
CA GLY A 311 0.49 -19.86 -22.01
C GLY A 311 -0.23 -19.09 -20.91
N THR A 312 -0.76 -19.82 -19.92
CA THR A 312 -1.49 -19.26 -18.77
C THR A 312 -0.78 -19.53 -17.46
N CYS A 313 -0.93 -18.63 -16.49
CA CYS A 313 -0.36 -18.75 -15.15
C CYS A 313 -1.10 -17.87 -14.16
N ASP A 314 -0.78 -18.07 -12.88
CA ASP A 314 -1.25 -17.24 -11.78
C ASP A 314 -0.30 -16.06 -11.61
N THR A 315 -0.73 -14.88 -12.05
CA THR A 315 0.10 -13.68 -11.98
C THR A 315 0.10 -13.11 -10.56
N ARG A 316 1.14 -12.33 -10.26
CA ARG A 316 1.27 -11.56 -9.01
C ARG A 316 1.06 -10.07 -9.27
N ASP A 317 1.05 -9.24 -8.24
CA ASP A 317 0.84 -7.81 -8.39
C ASP A 317 1.96 -7.17 -9.23
N VAL A 318 1.58 -6.22 -10.09
CA VAL A 318 2.52 -5.27 -10.70
C VAL A 318 2.49 -4.00 -9.87
N THR A 319 3.65 -3.47 -9.55
CA THR A 319 3.78 -2.19 -8.82
C THR A 319 4.55 -1.18 -9.65
N GLN A 320 4.38 0.09 -9.28
CA GLN A 320 5.18 1.20 -9.79
C GLN A 320 6.01 1.78 -8.64
N GLY A 321 7.27 2.11 -8.90
CA GLY A 321 8.11 2.92 -8.04
C GLY A 321 7.79 4.42 -8.13
N ALA A 322 8.16 5.19 -7.10
CA ALA A 322 7.97 6.64 -7.10
C ALA A 322 8.69 7.35 -8.27
N ASP A 323 9.75 6.73 -8.81
CA ASP A 323 10.51 7.19 -9.97
C ASP A 323 9.94 6.74 -11.33
N GLY A 324 8.80 6.04 -11.34
CA GLY A 324 8.15 5.48 -12.53
C GLY A 324 8.68 4.12 -12.97
N THR A 325 9.49 3.45 -12.14
CA THR A 325 9.94 2.07 -12.38
C THR A 325 8.76 1.10 -12.30
N ILE A 326 8.60 0.21 -13.28
CA ILE A 326 7.63 -0.90 -13.18
C ILE A 326 8.34 -2.12 -12.58
N ILE A 327 7.69 -2.78 -11.63
CA ILE A 327 8.16 -4.00 -10.98
C ILE A 327 7.11 -5.09 -11.17
N GLN A 328 7.55 -6.25 -11.65
CA GLN A 328 6.75 -7.45 -11.88
C GLN A 328 7.35 -8.61 -11.09
N GLN A 329 6.52 -9.31 -10.33
CA GLN A 329 6.90 -10.57 -9.68
C GLN A 329 6.66 -11.77 -10.57
N LEU A 330 7.47 -12.81 -10.42
CA LEU A 330 7.19 -14.09 -11.06
C LEU A 330 6.04 -14.84 -10.35
N PRO A 331 5.26 -15.63 -11.10
CA PRO A 331 4.35 -16.62 -10.54
C PRO A 331 5.08 -17.62 -9.65
N LEU A 332 4.42 -18.05 -8.57
CA LEU A 332 4.96 -19.07 -7.66
C LEU A 332 5.31 -20.38 -8.39
N SER A 333 4.52 -20.75 -9.40
CA SER A 333 4.76 -21.95 -10.22
C SER A 333 6.05 -21.89 -11.05
N MET A 334 6.67 -20.72 -11.17
CA MET A 334 7.91 -20.49 -11.90
C MET A 334 9.11 -20.25 -10.97
N GLU A 335 8.89 -20.20 -9.66
CA GLU A 335 9.97 -20.09 -8.69
C GLU A 335 10.65 -21.44 -8.46
N THR A 336 11.95 -21.40 -8.18
CA THR A 336 12.71 -22.61 -7.86
C THR A 336 12.46 -23.00 -6.42
N ARG A 337 11.92 -24.19 -6.19
CA ARG A 337 11.79 -24.74 -4.83
C ARG A 337 13.17 -24.99 -4.24
N SER A 338 13.44 -24.39 -3.09
CA SER A 338 14.69 -24.59 -2.35
C SER A 338 14.57 -25.79 -1.39
N ASN A 339 13.38 -26.03 -0.82
CA ASN A 339 13.08 -27.23 -0.04
C ASN A 339 11.61 -27.69 -0.26
N PRO A 340 11.36 -28.92 -0.74
CA PRO A 340 10.00 -29.42 -0.96
C PRO A 340 9.19 -29.66 0.31
N ALA A 341 9.84 -29.81 1.48
CA ALA A 341 9.18 -30.21 2.73
C ALA A 341 8.53 -29.04 3.48
N ASP A 342 9.01 -27.81 3.30
CA ASP A 342 8.55 -26.62 4.02
C ASP A 342 7.90 -25.57 3.09
N GLY A 343 7.93 -25.78 1.77
CA GLY A 343 7.33 -24.88 0.79
C GLY A 343 8.24 -23.71 0.39
N ALA A 344 9.48 -23.68 0.87
CA ALA A 344 10.44 -22.64 0.54
C ALA A 344 10.78 -22.63 -0.97
N HIS A 345 10.84 -21.44 -1.53
CA HIS A 345 11.15 -21.18 -2.92
C HIS A 345 11.99 -19.90 -3.06
N THR A 346 12.50 -19.67 -4.27
CA THR A 346 13.05 -18.38 -4.64
C THR A 346 11.95 -17.34 -4.75
N CYS A 347 12.29 -16.07 -4.56
CA CYS A 347 11.41 -14.98 -4.99
C CYS A 347 12.11 -14.15 -6.05
N THR A 348 11.45 -13.94 -7.18
CA THR A 348 12.03 -13.26 -8.34
C THR A 348 11.22 -12.04 -8.72
N TRP A 349 11.92 -10.90 -8.83
CA TRP A 349 11.37 -9.65 -9.33
C TRP A 349 12.08 -9.23 -10.61
N ARG A 350 11.29 -8.79 -11.59
CA ARG A 350 11.74 -8.12 -12.81
C ARG A 350 11.36 -6.66 -12.75
N TRP A 351 12.23 -5.78 -13.25
CA TRP A 351 11.89 -4.36 -13.33
C TRP A 351 12.37 -3.67 -14.60
N TRP A 352 11.72 -2.53 -14.87
CA TRP A 352 12.03 -1.61 -15.94
C TRP A 352 12.16 -0.21 -15.35
N ALA A 353 13.40 0.15 -15.00
CA ALA A 353 13.72 1.42 -14.36
C ALA A 353 13.20 2.61 -15.16
N GLY A 354 12.45 3.51 -14.51
CA GLY A 354 11.90 4.72 -15.12
C GLY A 354 10.99 4.52 -16.35
N ALA A 355 10.37 3.34 -16.51
CA ALA A 355 9.53 3.01 -17.67
C ALA A 355 8.37 4.00 -17.88
N LEU A 356 7.90 4.64 -16.80
CA LEU A 356 6.78 5.57 -16.79
C LEU A 356 7.18 7.03 -16.50
N ARG A 357 8.45 7.41 -16.68
CA ARG A 357 8.95 8.76 -16.36
C ARG A 357 8.46 9.87 -17.28
#